data_AF-A0A960UM31-F1
#
_entry.id   AF-A0A960UM31-F1
#
_cell.length_a   1.000
_cell.length_b   1.000
_cell.length_c   1.000
_cell.angle_alpha   90.00
_cell.angle_beta   90.00
_cell.angle_gamma   90.00
#
_symmetry.space_group_name_H-M   'P 1'
#
loop_
_entity.id
_entity.type
_entity.pdbx_description
1 polymer ?
#
loop_
_entity_poly.entity_id
_entity_poly.type
_entity_poly.pdbx_seq_one_letter_code
_entity_poly.pdbx_strand_id
1 'polypeptide(L)'
;MQSRLQEVNKKYMSALKFTRIIATVGPASASLEQLRALIRAGADCFRLNFSHGDGEKLKPWLELVREAARLESRYIPVLADIQGPKLRIGTMPEKGVTLEDGQEFLITGRDVTGDATRVHSPYERLAADLKEKARVLLADGTIELIVERIEGEDIHCRVIHGGPLTSNKGMNLPDTEVSARTLTEKDKADLAFIAGTDIDLVAISFVRSPDDIKEARKILGDARIPVLAKLERPEALTWLGEILEVSDGVMVARGDLGVEIEFERVPFVQKQILKRASVRGKWSIVATEMLRSMVDHSRPTRAEVTDVANAVLDGADCVMLSEETAIGRHPAGVVQAMMRILKAADEAEVPHPERFEADIATFAAGAAGAAVSAAERLHARAIIVLAGSNVTALLLSKWRSRVPILALSGGESTLRRLNVLRGVIAVAMEEHAGMEEQIRLADAKLLSESWAEPGDTVVVVGAIPLGEGRETNSIRFHKVRNRESAE
;
A
#
# COMPACT_ATOMS: atom_id res chain seq x y z
N MET A 1 0.83 16.18 38.45
CA MET A 1 -0.21 16.07 37.39
C MET A 1 0.41 15.94 36.01
N GLN A 2 1.29 16.87 35.56
CA GLN A 2 1.99 16.78 34.27
C GLN A 2 2.87 15.52 34.11
N SER A 3 3.60 15.06 35.14
CA SER A 3 4.43 13.84 35.05
C SER A 3 3.61 12.55 34.87
N ARG A 4 2.50 12.41 35.61
CA ARG A 4 1.57 11.27 35.47
C ARG A 4 0.83 11.29 34.12
N LEU A 5 0.44 12.46 33.63
CA LEU A 5 -0.14 12.63 32.29
C LEU A 5 0.86 12.27 31.19
N GLN A 6 2.13 12.67 31.33
CA GLN A 6 3.22 12.31 30.41
C GLN A 6 3.52 10.80 30.43
N GLU A 7 3.49 10.16 31.60
CA GLU A 7 3.78 8.73 31.76
C GLU A 7 2.64 7.84 31.22
N VAL A 8 1.38 8.24 31.46
CA VAL A 8 0.20 7.61 30.85
C VAL A 8 0.18 7.84 29.33
N ASN A 9 0.46 9.06 28.86
CA ASN A 9 0.60 9.35 27.42
C ASN A 9 1.73 8.54 26.78
N LYS A 10 2.87 8.37 27.44
CA LYS A 10 4.00 7.60 26.93
C LYS A 10 3.67 6.11 26.84
N LYS A 11 3.05 5.53 27.88
CA LYS A 11 2.61 4.13 27.88
C LYS A 11 1.52 3.86 26.82
N TYR A 12 0.58 4.79 26.65
CA TYR A 12 -0.48 4.76 25.63
C TYR A 12 0.05 4.91 24.21
N MET A 13 0.84 5.95 23.94
CA MET A 13 1.42 6.23 22.62
C MET A 13 2.38 5.13 22.19
N SER A 14 3.17 4.56 23.12
CA SER A 14 4.04 3.40 22.83
C SER A 14 3.26 2.12 22.48
N ALA A 15 1.98 2.03 22.87
CA ALA A 15 1.14 0.89 22.56
C ALA A 15 0.53 0.99 21.15
N LEU A 16 0.31 2.20 20.65
CA LEU A 16 -0.40 2.46 19.41
C LEU A 16 0.52 2.53 18.21
N LYS A 17 0.17 1.74 17.21
CA LYS A 17 0.75 1.77 15.86
C LYS A 17 -0.02 2.80 15.03
N PHE A 18 0.66 3.77 14.42
CA PHE A 18 -0.01 4.66 13.47
C PHE A 18 0.14 4.13 12.05
N THR A 19 1.36 3.86 11.62
CA THR A 19 1.66 3.37 10.26
C THR A 19 1.19 1.93 10.08
N ARG A 20 0.55 1.59 8.97
CA ARG A 20 -0.08 0.27 8.78
C ARG A 20 0.81 -0.77 8.13
N ILE A 21 0.48 -2.04 8.34
CA ILE A 21 1.16 -3.20 7.77
C ILE A 21 0.22 -3.90 6.81
N ILE A 22 0.64 -4.00 5.55
CA ILE A 22 0.00 -4.85 4.55
C ILE A 22 0.80 -6.15 4.47
N ALA A 23 0.15 -7.29 4.68
CA ALA A 23 0.76 -8.62 4.55
C ALA A 23 0.24 -9.30 3.29
N THR A 24 1.13 -9.81 2.43
CA THR A 24 0.72 -10.59 1.26
C THR A 24 0.36 -12.01 1.68
N VAL A 25 -0.82 -12.47 1.26
CA VAL A 25 -1.29 -13.85 1.46
C VAL A 25 -0.65 -14.74 0.39
N GLY A 26 -0.15 -15.89 0.80
CA GLY A 26 0.42 -16.89 -0.07
C GLY A 26 0.47 -18.27 0.60
N PRO A 27 1.13 -19.26 -0.02
CA PRO A 27 1.18 -20.63 0.51
C PRO A 27 1.56 -20.76 1.99
N ALA A 28 2.46 -19.91 2.50
CA ALA A 28 2.89 -19.94 3.90
C ALA A 28 1.86 -19.32 4.88
N SER A 29 0.89 -18.57 4.39
CA SER A 29 -0.08 -17.82 5.18
C SER A 29 -1.55 -18.13 4.86
N ALA A 30 -1.84 -18.87 3.79
CA ALA A 30 -3.18 -19.18 3.31
C ALA A 30 -3.91 -20.29 4.11
N SER A 31 -3.91 -20.17 5.44
CA SER A 31 -4.75 -20.98 6.33
C SER A 31 -5.41 -20.11 7.38
N LEU A 32 -6.57 -20.53 7.89
CA LEU A 32 -7.32 -19.76 8.89
C LEU A 32 -6.47 -19.48 10.14
N GLU A 33 -5.70 -20.46 10.61
CA GLU A 33 -4.83 -20.28 11.77
C GLU A 33 -3.73 -19.24 11.52
N GLN A 34 -3.05 -19.31 10.37
CA GLN A 34 -1.99 -18.37 10.04
C GLN A 34 -2.52 -16.95 9.80
N LEU A 35 -3.65 -16.78 9.13
CA LEU A 35 -4.27 -15.46 8.94
C LEU A 35 -4.64 -14.82 10.28
N ARG A 36 -5.22 -15.59 11.21
CA ARG A 36 -5.49 -15.11 12.58
C ARG A 36 -4.20 -14.75 13.32
N ALA A 37 -3.14 -15.56 13.17
CA ALA A 37 -1.83 -15.26 13.74
C ALA A 37 -1.23 -13.95 13.18
N LEU A 38 -1.39 -13.68 11.88
CA LEU A 38 -0.96 -12.44 11.24
C LEU A 38 -1.75 -11.23 11.75
N ILE A 39 -3.08 -11.35 11.90
CA ILE A 39 -3.92 -10.29 12.49
C ILE A 39 -3.46 -9.98 13.92
N ARG A 40 -3.25 -10.99 14.76
CA ARG A 40 -2.75 -10.82 16.14
C ARG A 40 -1.34 -10.23 16.21
N ALA A 41 -0.49 -10.61 15.26
CA ALA A 41 0.86 -10.06 15.13
C ALA A 41 0.85 -8.58 14.74
N GLY A 42 -0.24 -8.11 14.12
CA GLY A 42 -0.46 -6.70 13.79
C GLY A 42 -0.58 -6.41 12.29
N ALA A 43 -0.96 -7.36 11.44
CA ALA A 43 -1.34 -7.05 10.07
C ALA A 43 -2.66 -6.24 10.06
N ASP A 44 -2.69 -5.13 9.33
CA ASP A 44 -3.91 -4.30 9.19
C ASP A 44 -4.65 -4.55 7.89
N CYS A 45 -3.99 -5.10 6.89
CA CYS A 45 -4.53 -5.33 5.55
C CYS A 45 -3.87 -6.55 4.94
N PHE A 46 -4.63 -7.29 4.13
CA PHE A 46 -4.10 -8.42 3.37
C PHE A 46 -4.06 -8.11 1.88
N ARG A 47 -2.92 -8.37 1.25
CA ARG A 47 -2.77 -8.31 -0.21
C ARG A 47 -3.01 -9.68 -0.84
N LEU A 48 -3.86 -9.71 -1.87
CA LEU A 48 -4.00 -10.84 -2.79
C LEU A 48 -3.32 -10.48 -4.11
N ASN A 49 -2.31 -11.27 -4.51
CA ASN A 49 -1.51 -11.01 -5.70
C ASN A 49 -2.03 -11.82 -6.89
N PHE A 50 -2.67 -11.14 -7.86
CA PHE A 50 -3.23 -11.74 -9.06
C PHE A 50 -2.17 -12.13 -10.11
N SER A 51 -0.88 -11.93 -9.83
CA SER A 51 0.21 -12.49 -10.65
C SER A 51 0.34 -14.01 -10.53
N HIS A 52 -0.22 -14.61 -9.46
CA HIS A 52 -0.12 -16.05 -9.17
C HIS A 52 -1.47 -16.78 -9.25
N GLY A 53 -2.54 -16.09 -9.66
CA GLY A 53 -3.87 -16.65 -9.73
C GLY A 53 -4.86 -15.72 -10.43
N ASP A 54 -6.05 -16.24 -10.69
CA ASP A 54 -7.21 -15.50 -11.16
C ASP A 54 -8.24 -15.37 -10.02
N GLY A 55 -9.37 -14.74 -10.31
CA GLY A 55 -10.46 -14.58 -9.35
C GLY A 55 -10.93 -15.90 -8.70
N GLU A 56 -11.02 -16.99 -9.47
CA GLU A 56 -11.45 -18.29 -8.95
C GLU A 56 -10.45 -18.88 -7.96
N LYS A 57 -9.14 -18.79 -8.27
CA LYS A 57 -8.08 -19.29 -7.39
C LYS A 57 -7.92 -18.47 -6.12
N LEU A 58 -8.18 -17.17 -6.18
CA LEU A 58 -7.96 -16.25 -5.05
C LEU A 58 -9.21 -16.05 -4.18
N LYS A 59 -10.41 -16.37 -4.68
CA LYS A 59 -11.66 -16.27 -3.90
C LYS A 59 -11.63 -17.04 -2.57
N PRO A 60 -11.13 -18.29 -2.49
CA PRO A 60 -11.06 -19.00 -1.21
C PRO A 60 -10.16 -18.28 -0.18
N TRP A 61 -9.11 -17.60 -0.63
CA TRP A 61 -8.24 -16.83 0.27
C TRP A 61 -8.93 -15.58 0.79
N LEU A 62 -9.72 -14.90 -0.06
CA LEU A 62 -10.57 -13.78 0.37
C LEU A 62 -11.56 -14.22 1.46
N GLU A 63 -12.24 -15.36 1.27
CA GLU A 63 -13.18 -15.92 2.24
C GLU A 63 -12.49 -16.28 3.57
N LEU A 64 -11.29 -16.88 3.51
CA LEU A 64 -10.49 -17.17 4.70
C LEU A 64 -10.07 -15.90 5.45
N VAL A 65 -9.70 -14.84 4.72
CA VAL A 65 -9.37 -13.54 5.34
C VAL A 65 -10.57 -12.95 6.05
N ARG A 66 -11.76 -13.00 5.43
CA ARG A 66 -13.01 -12.51 6.02
C ARG A 66 -13.36 -13.28 7.29
N GLU A 67 -13.25 -14.61 7.25
CA GLU A 67 -13.51 -15.45 8.43
C GLU A 67 -12.49 -15.21 9.54
N ALA A 68 -11.20 -15.09 9.22
CA ALA A 68 -10.17 -14.75 10.20
C ALA A 68 -10.45 -13.39 10.85
N ALA A 69 -10.80 -12.38 10.06
CA ALA A 69 -11.12 -11.03 10.54
C ALA A 69 -12.34 -11.04 11.48
N ARG A 70 -13.39 -11.79 11.15
CA ARG A 70 -14.58 -11.98 11.98
C ARG A 70 -14.25 -12.65 13.32
N LEU A 71 -13.47 -13.74 13.30
CA LEU A 71 -13.06 -14.46 14.51
C LEU A 71 -12.17 -13.62 15.43
N GLU A 72 -11.37 -12.72 14.88
CA GLU A 72 -10.53 -11.79 15.65
C GLU A 72 -11.26 -10.47 15.99
N SER A 73 -12.52 -10.30 15.57
CA SER A 73 -13.31 -9.08 15.75
C SER A 73 -12.57 -7.83 15.26
N ARG A 74 -11.94 -7.93 14.08
CA ARG A 74 -11.18 -6.85 13.43
C ARG A 74 -11.74 -6.55 12.04
N TYR A 75 -11.76 -5.28 11.67
CA TYR A 75 -12.06 -4.86 10.30
C TYR A 75 -10.78 -4.89 9.47
N ILE A 76 -10.54 -5.98 8.74
CA ILE A 76 -9.33 -6.16 7.93
C ILE A 76 -9.64 -5.97 6.44
N PRO A 77 -9.19 -4.87 5.82
CA PRO A 77 -9.32 -4.68 4.39
C PRO A 77 -8.47 -5.66 3.58
N VAL A 78 -8.92 -5.90 2.35
CA VAL A 78 -8.20 -6.67 1.34
C VAL A 78 -7.84 -5.79 0.15
N LEU A 79 -6.56 -5.80 -0.21
CA LEU A 79 -5.99 -5.17 -1.39
C LEU A 79 -5.78 -6.21 -2.49
N ALA A 80 -6.45 -6.05 -3.63
CA ALA A 80 -6.14 -6.78 -4.84
C ALA A 80 -5.02 -6.09 -5.60
N ASP A 81 -3.95 -6.81 -5.90
CA ASP A 81 -2.84 -6.32 -6.72
C ASP A 81 -2.88 -7.03 -8.08
N ILE A 82 -3.26 -6.30 -9.12
CA ILE A 82 -3.38 -6.85 -10.49
C ILE A 82 -2.01 -6.92 -11.15
N GLN A 83 -1.83 -7.86 -12.08
CA GLN A 83 -0.51 -8.23 -12.58
C GLN A 83 0.12 -7.17 -13.49
N GLY A 84 -0.67 -6.60 -14.40
CA GLY A 84 -0.16 -5.73 -15.46
C GLY A 84 0.75 -6.46 -16.48
N PRO A 85 1.34 -5.73 -17.45
CA PRO A 85 2.11 -6.29 -18.56
C PRO A 85 3.55 -6.63 -18.15
N LYS A 86 3.72 -7.55 -17.19
CA LYS A 86 5.06 -8.02 -16.82
C LYS A 86 5.67 -8.81 -17.98
N LEU A 87 6.63 -8.20 -18.68
CA LEU A 87 7.36 -8.87 -19.75
C LEU A 87 8.23 -9.98 -19.14
N ARG A 88 8.30 -11.11 -19.84
CA ARG A 88 9.03 -12.30 -19.41
C ARG A 88 9.71 -12.93 -20.60
N ILE A 89 10.77 -13.68 -20.36
CA ILE A 89 11.33 -14.58 -21.35
C ILE A 89 10.57 -15.91 -21.39
N GLY A 90 10.73 -16.66 -22.48
CA GLY A 90 10.15 -17.99 -22.68
C GLY A 90 10.83 -19.09 -21.86
N THR A 91 10.72 -20.31 -22.38
CA THR A 91 11.22 -21.52 -21.71
C THR A 91 12.74 -21.66 -21.87
N MET A 92 13.41 -21.94 -20.76
CA MET A 92 14.82 -22.36 -20.69
C MET A 92 14.89 -23.83 -20.26
N PRO A 93 16.06 -24.49 -20.40
CA PRO A 93 16.28 -25.82 -19.84
C PRO A 93 16.03 -25.81 -18.32
N GLU A 94 15.62 -26.94 -17.74
CA GLU A 94 15.20 -27.02 -16.32
C GLU A 94 16.27 -26.51 -15.35
N LYS A 95 17.55 -26.76 -15.64
CA LYS A 95 18.68 -26.28 -14.84
C LYS A 95 19.00 -24.79 -15.05
N GLY A 96 18.34 -24.12 -15.99
CA GLY A 96 18.73 -22.83 -16.53
C GLY A 96 20.03 -22.88 -17.32
N VAL A 97 20.51 -21.70 -17.70
CA VAL A 97 21.84 -21.48 -18.28
C VAL A 97 22.52 -20.34 -17.53
N THR A 98 23.84 -20.23 -17.62
CA THR A 98 24.56 -19.07 -17.12
C THR A 98 25.07 -18.28 -18.31
N LEU A 99 24.77 -16.99 -18.34
CA LEU A 99 25.30 -16.08 -19.34
C LEU A 99 26.63 -15.51 -18.88
N GLU A 100 27.61 -15.41 -19.76
CA GLU A 100 28.95 -14.88 -19.48
C GLU A 100 29.12 -13.44 -19.97
N ASP A 101 29.89 -12.63 -19.25
CA ASP A 101 30.20 -11.25 -19.66
C ASP A 101 30.87 -11.24 -21.04
N GLY A 102 30.39 -10.35 -21.92
CA GLY A 102 30.92 -10.17 -23.27
C GLY A 102 30.44 -11.20 -24.31
N GLN A 103 29.65 -12.22 -23.94
CA GLN A 103 29.13 -13.16 -24.93
C GLN A 103 28.02 -12.55 -25.79
N GLU A 104 27.81 -13.12 -26.98
CA GLU A 104 26.65 -12.81 -27.82
C GLU A 104 25.42 -13.55 -27.32
N PHE A 105 24.28 -12.86 -27.30
CA PHE A 105 23.02 -13.43 -26.89
C PHE A 105 21.88 -12.91 -27.76
N LEU A 106 21.04 -13.81 -28.25
CA LEU A 106 19.94 -13.51 -29.16
C LEU A 106 18.60 -13.57 -28.42
N ILE A 107 17.81 -12.49 -28.45
CA ILE A 107 16.40 -12.53 -28.08
C ILE A 107 15.59 -12.60 -29.36
N THR A 108 14.70 -13.60 -29.50
CA THR A 108 13.93 -13.83 -30.74
C THR A 108 12.43 -13.90 -30.47
N GLY A 109 11.63 -13.39 -31.41
CA GLY A 109 10.17 -13.57 -31.42
C GLY A 109 9.72 -15.01 -31.70
N ARG A 110 10.60 -15.85 -32.24
CA ARG A 110 10.29 -17.24 -32.57
C ARG A 110 10.16 -18.10 -31.32
N ASP A 111 9.11 -18.91 -31.25
CA ASP A 111 8.89 -19.85 -30.14
C ASP A 111 9.93 -20.99 -30.19
N VAL A 112 10.99 -20.81 -29.40
CA VAL A 112 12.10 -21.75 -29.26
C VAL A 112 12.41 -21.95 -27.79
N THR A 113 12.82 -23.17 -27.41
CA THR A 113 13.46 -23.38 -26.12
C THR A 113 14.81 -22.67 -26.13
N GLY A 114 15.03 -21.78 -25.16
CA GLY A 114 16.27 -21.03 -25.04
C GLY A 114 17.46 -21.91 -24.65
N ASP A 115 18.64 -21.36 -24.82
CA ASP A 115 19.93 -21.96 -24.49
C ASP A 115 20.94 -20.85 -24.12
N ALA A 116 22.23 -21.14 -24.06
CA ALA A 116 23.26 -20.17 -23.69
C ALA A 116 23.46 -19.04 -24.73
N THR A 117 22.93 -19.21 -25.94
CA THR A 117 23.10 -18.29 -27.07
C THR A 117 21.82 -17.57 -27.46
N ARG A 118 20.64 -18.07 -27.06
CA ARG A 118 19.36 -17.45 -27.42
C ARG A 118 18.22 -17.71 -26.45
N VAL A 119 17.20 -16.86 -26.49
CA VAL A 119 15.93 -17.06 -25.79
C VAL A 119 14.74 -16.49 -26.56
N HIS A 120 13.58 -17.12 -26.43
CA HIS A 120 12.32 -16.59 -26.93
C HIS A 120 11.79 -15.45 -26.04
N SER A 121 11.24 -14.40 -26.66
CA SER A 121 10.37 -13.42 -26.01
C SER A 121 8.93 -13.57 -26.53
N PRO A 122 7.94 -13.83 -25.66
CA PRO A 122 6.52 -13.85 -26.03
C PRO A 122 5.96 -12.45 -26.33
N TYR A 123 6.76 -11.39 -26.13
CA TYR A 123 6.35 -10.04 -26.48
C TYR A 123 6.58 -9.76 -27.97
N GLU A 124 5.54 -9.95 -28.79
CA GLU A 124 5.60 -9.86 -30.25
C GLU A 124 6.12 -8.51 -30.77
N ARG A 125 5.93 -7.43 -30.01
CA ARG A 125 6.36 -6.07 -30.41
C ARG A 125 7.77 -5.71 -29.96
N LEU A 126 8.50 -6.63 -29.31
CA LEU A 126 9.80 -6.34 -28.71
C LEU A 126 10.80 -5.74 -29.72
N ALA A 127 10.93 -6.34 -30.90
CA ALA A 127 11.83 -5.87 -31.94
C ALA A 127 11.42 -4.52 -32.55
N ALA A 128 10.12 -4.17 -32.51
CA ALA A 128 9.61 -2.90 -32.99
C ALA A 128 9.79 -1.76 -31.99
N ASP A 129 9.77 -2.08 -30.69
CA ASP A 129 9.91 -1.10 -29.62
C ASP A 129 11.38 -0.79 -29.32
N LEU A 130 12.25 -1.81 -29.37
CA LEU A 130 13.68 -1.65 -29.06
C LEU A 130 14.44 -0.85 -30.12
N LYS A 131 15.52 -0.23 -29.67
CA LYS A 131 16.49 0.47 -30.53
C LYS A 131 17.89 -0.07 -30.24
N GLU A 132 18.79 0.07 -31.21
CA GLU A 132 20.21 -0.17 -30.98
C GLU A 132 20.71 0.64 -29.79
N LYS A 133 21.60 0.04 -28.99
CA LYS A 133 22.14 0.58 -27.74
C LYS A 133 21.13 0.69 -26.59
N ALA A 134 19.90 0.20 -26.74
CA ALA A 134 19.00 0.07 -25.61
C ALA A 134 19.47 -1.05 -24.68
N ARG A 135 19.32 -0.85 -23.36
CA ARG A 135 19.56 -1.90 -22.38
C ARG A 135 18.34 -2.83 -22.30
N VAL A 136 18.62 -4.12 -22.15
CA VAL A 136 17.63 -5.14 -21.81
C VAL A 136 18.10 -5.82 -20.53
N LEU A 137 17.28 -5.69 -19.48
CA LEU A 137 17.57 -6.26 -18.19
C LEU A 137 16.76 -7.54 -18.01
N LEU A 138 17.42 -8.63 -17.63
CA LEU A 138 16.79 -9.91 -17.36
C LEU A 138 16.93 -10.30 -15.89
N ALA A 139 16.01 -11.14 -15.43
CA ALA A 139 16.02 -11.67 -14.06
C ALA A 139 16.10 -10.55 -13.00
N ASP A 140 15.17 -9.59 -13.09
CA ASP A 140 15.02 -8.47 -12.17
C ASP A 140 16.29 -7.62 -12.05
N GLY A 141 16.97 -7.37 -13.19
CA GLY A 141 18.15 -6.50 -13.27
C GLY A 141 19.50 -7.19 -13.01
N THR A 142 19.50 -8.48 -12.65
CA THR A 142 20.75 -9.21 -12.36
C THR A 142 21.58 -9.52 -13.60
N ILE A 143 20.95 -9.57 -14.77
CA ILE A 143 21.60 -9.74 -16.06
C ILE A 143 21.34 -8.49 -16.89
N GLU A 144 22.40 -7.91 -17.45
CA GLU A 144 22.32 -6.75 -18.33
C GLU A 144 22.82 -7.09 -19.73
N LEU A 145 21.99 -6.77 -20.72
CA LEU A 145 22.28 -6.89 -22.13
C LEU A 145 22.24 -5.50 -22.78
N ILE A 146 23.05 -5.29 -23.81
CA ILE A 146 22.94 -4.13 -24.69
C ILE A 146 22.57 -4.59 -26.10
N VAL A 147 21.57 -3.96 -26.72
CA VAL A 147 21.18 -4.28 -28.10
C VAL A 147 22.28 -3.79 -29.06
N GLU A 148 22.88 -4.70 -29.81
CA GLU A 148 23.87 -4.38 -30.85
C GLU A 148 23.18 -4.08 -32.19
N ARG A 149 22.21 -4.90 -32.59
CA ARG A 149 21.44 -4.75 -33.85
C ARG A 149 20.12 -5.53 -33.80
N ILE A 150 19.19 -5.15 -34.67
CA ILE A 150 17.87 -5.80 -34.80
C ILE A 150 17.67 -6.25 -36.26
N GLU A 151 17.40 -7.53 -36.47
CA GLU A 151 17.20 -8.17 -37.77
C GLU A 151 15.83 -8.88 -37.79
N GLY A 152 14.79 -8.19 -38.27
CA GLY A 152 13.42 -8.72 -38.23
C GLY A 152 12.94 -8.91 -36.79
N GLU A 153 12.69 -10.14 -36.36
CA GLU A 153 12.29 -10.48 -34.99
C GLU A 153 13.47 -10.86 -34.08
N ASP A 154 14.69 -10.85 -34.62
CA ASP A 154 15.91 -11.24 -33.92
C ASP A 154 16.63 -9.99 -33.39
N ILE A 155 16.82 -9.93 -32.06
CA ILE A 155 17.49 -8.84 -31.36
C ILE A 155 18.83 -9.37 -30.88
N HIS A 156 19.89 -8.98 -31.58
CA HIS A 156 21.25 -9.37 -31.25
C HIS A 156 21.76 -8.48 -30.13
N CYS A 157 22.14 -9.09 -29.02
CA CYS A 157 22.62 -8.39 -27.84
C CYS A 157 24.03 -8.85 -27.46
N ARG A 158 24.73 -7.98 -26.74
CA ARG A 158 25.95 -8.31 -26.00
C ARG A 158 25.61 -8.38 -24.52
N VAL A 159 26.07 -9.43 -23.84
CA VAL A 159 25.97 -9.51 -22.38
C VAL A 159 26.99 -8.55 -21.76
N ILE A 160 26.50 -7.57 -20.99
CA ILE A 160 27.34 -6.65 -20.23
C ILE A 160 27.63 -7.24 -18.85
N HIS A 161 26.59 -7.72 -18.19
CA HIS A 161 26.67 -8.43 -16.92
C HIS A 161 25.90 -9.75 -17.02
N GLY A 162 26.62 -10.84 -16.87
CA GLY A 162 26.13 -12.20 -16.96
C GLY A 162 25.60 -12.74 -15.63
N GLY A 163 24.98 -13.90 -15.69
CA GLY A 163 24.33 -14.52 -14.54
C GLY A 163 23.43 -15.69 -14.89
N PRO A 164 22.84 -16.35 -13.88
CA PRO A 164 21.94 -17.48 -14.09
C PRO A 164 20.58 -17.02 -14.67
N LEU A 165 20.18 -17.61 -15.79
CA LEU A 165 18.90 -17.38 -16.46
C LEU A 165 18.06 -18.66 -16.49
N THR A 166 16.84 -18.58 -15.96
CA THR A 166 15.86 -19.68 -15.94
C THR A 166 14.58 -19.26 -16.65
N SER A 167 13.67 -20.21 -16.91
CA SER A 167 12.41 -19.96 -17.60
C SER A 167 11.57 -18.87 -16.93
N ASN A 168 10.79 -18.14 -17.74
CA ASN A 168 9.78 -17.17 -17.29
C ASN A 168 10.32 -16.02 -16.42
N LYS A 169 11.63 -15.75 -16.45
CA LYS A 169 12.23 -14.61 -15.75
C LYS A 169 11.75 -13.29 -16.33
N GLY A 170 11.63 -12.27 -15.48
CA GLY A 170 11.23 -10.93 -15.87
C GLY A 170 12.22 -10.30 -16.86
N MET A 171 11.68 -9.48 -17.76
CA MET A 171 12.43 -8.67 -18.71
C MET A 171 12.02 -7.20 -18.52
N ASN A 172 13.00 -6.31 -18.40
CA ASN A 172 12.81 -4.88 -18.16
C ASN A 172 13.57 -4.09 -19.24
N LEU A 173 12.98 -2.99 -19.70
CA LEU A 173 13.44 -2.25 -20.89
C LEU A 173 13.56 -0.75 -20.54
N PRO A 174 14.53 -0.36 -19.69
CA PRO A 174 14.59 0.98 -19.09
C PRO A 174 14.74 2.13 -20.11
N ASP A 175 15.29 1.83 -21.30
CA ASP A 175 15.53 2.83 -22.36
C ASP A 175 14.46 2.79 -23.46
N THR A 176 13.35 2.07 -23.24
CA THR A 176 12.36 1.76 -24.28
C THR A 176 10.95 2.08 -23.84
N GLU A 177 10.22 2.82 -24.68
CA GLU A 177 8.78 3.01 -24.51
C GLU A 177 8.04 1.75 -24.99
N VAL A 178 7.56 0.96 -24.04
CA VAL A 178 6.92 -0.34 -24.32
C VAL A 178 5.51 -0.12 -24.88
N SER A 179 5.22 -0.63 -26.07
CA SER A 179 3.89 -0.50 -26.72
C SER A 179 2.78 -1.33 -26.05
N ALA A 180 3.13 -2.23 -25.12
CA ALA A 180 2.17 -3.09 -24.41
C ALA A 180 1.14 -2.24 -23.69
N ARG A 181 -0.13 -2.66 -23.66
CA ARG A 181 -1.15 -1.98 -22.84
C ARG A 181 -0.88 -2.24 -21.36
N THR A 182 -1.21 -1.26 -20.51
CA THR A 182 -1.03 -1.39 -19.06
C THR A 182 -2.02 -2.38 -18.44
N LEU A 183 -3.23 -2.50 -19.01
CA LEU A 183 -4.19 -3.53 -18.62
C LEU A 183 -4.22 -4.61 -19.69
N THR A 184 -3.78 -5.80 -19.32
CA THR A 184 -3.90 -7.00 -20.17
C THR A 184 -5.35 -7.51 -20.19
N GLU A 185 -5.71 -8.40 -21.12
CA GLU A 185 -7.05 -9.02 -21.12
C GLU A 185 -7.32 -9.81 -19.82
N LYS A 186 -6.27 -10.41 -19.24
CA LYS A 186 -6.35 -11.03 -17.92
C LYS A 186 -6.68 -9.99 -16.84
N ASP A 187 -5.98 -8.86 -16.82
CA ASP A 187 -6.22 -7.79 -15.84
C ASP A 187 -7.64 -7.23 -15.94
N LYS A 188 -8.18 -7.09 -17.15
CA LYS A 188 -9.58 -6.67 -17.36
C LYS A 188 -10.58 -7.67 -16.78
N ALA A 189 -10.34 -8.96 -17.00
CA ALA A 189 -11.16 -10.03 -16.41
C ALA A 189 -11.06 -10.04 -14.88
N ASP A 190 -9.85 -9.86 -14.33
CA ASP A 190 -9.63 -9.78 -12.89
C ASP A 190 -10.32 -8.55 -12.28
N LEU A 191 -10.25 -7.38 -12.91
CA LEU A 191 -10.95 -6.16 -12.49
C LEU A 191 -12.47 -6.35 -12.51
N ALA A 192 -13.02 -6.98 -13.55
CA ALA A 192 -14.44 -7.29 -13.63
C ALA A 192 -14.88 -8.27 -12.53
N PHE A 193 -14.05 -9.27 -12.21
CA PHE A 193 -14.27 -10.14 -11.05
C PHE A 193 -14.24 -9.35 -9.74
N ILE A 194 -13.22 -8.53 -9.52
CA ILE A 194 -13.04 -7.72 -8.32
C ILE A 194 -14.27 -6.81 -8.06
N ALA A 195 -14.83 -6.21 -9.12
CA ALA A 195 -16.01 -5.35 -9.03
C ALA A 195 -17.24 -6.04 -8.40
N GLY A 196 -17.34 -7.37 -8.53
CA GLY A 196 -18.42 -8.18 -7.95
C GLY A 196 -18.09 -8.80 -6.58
N THR A 197 -16.98 -8.43 -5.95
CA THR A 197 -16.51 -9.03 -4.69
C THR A 197 -16.44 -8.01 -3.56
N ASP A 198 -16.23 -8.50 -2.34
CA ASP A 198 -16.07 -7.68 -1.15
C ASP A 198 -14.62 -7.17 -0.98
N ILE A 199 -13.86 -7.00 -2.05
CA ILE A 199 -12.48 -6.46 -2.04
C ILE A 199 -12.53 -4.95 -1.77
N ASP A 200 -11.62 -4.47 -0.91
CA ASP A 200 -11.72 -3.11 -0.38
C ASP A 200 -10.87 -2.10 -1.16
N LEU A 201 -9.83 -2.55 -1.87
CA LEU A 201 -8.83 -1.73 -2.55
C LEU A 201 -8.26 -2.47 -3.76
N VAL A 202 -7.86 -1.73 -4.80
CA VAL A 202 -7.16 -2.28 -5.97
C VAL A 202 -5.87 -1.50 -6.24
N ALA A 203 -4.78 -2.19 -6.53
CA ALA A 203 -3.54 -1.60 -7.01
C ALA A 203 -3.26 -2.03 -8.46
N ILE A 204 -2.99 -1.06 -9.34
CA ILE A 204 -2.71 -1.24 -10.76
C ILE A 204 -1.20 -1.26 -10.99
N SER A 205 -0.66 -2.37 -11.50
CA SER A 205 0.77 -2.53 -11.81
C SER A 205 1.19 -1.80 -13.08
N PHE A 206 2.48 -1.44 -13.14
CA PHE A 206 3.15 -0.83 -14.30
C PHE A 206 2.43 0.40 -14.88
N VAL A 207 1.83 1.22 -14.02
CA VAL A 207 1.17 2.47 -14.44
C VAL A 207 2.19 3.37 -15.09
N ARG A 208 1.84 3.96 -16.24
CA ARG A 208 2.68 4.88 -17.01
C ARG A 208 2.01 6.23 -17.24
N SER A 209 0.68 6.24 -17.22
CA SER A 209 -0.13 7.43 -17.54
C SER A 209 -1.38 7.52 -16.65
N PRO A 210 -2.00 8.70 -16.53
CA PRO A 210 -3.29 8.84 -15.87
C PRO A 210 -4.41 8.02 -16.54
N ASP A 211 -4.31 7.74 -17.83
CA ASP A 211 -5.35 7.01 -18.56
C ASP A 211 -5.44 5.54 -18.16
N ASP A 212 -4.33 4.94 -17.69
CA ASP A 212 -4.31 3.58 -17.14
C ASP A 212 -5.25 3.44 -15.94
N ILE A 213 -5.23 4.45 -15.05
CA ILE A 213 -6.09 4.50 -13.87
C ILE A 213 -7.55 4.76 -14.26
N LYS A 214 -7.79 5.64 -15.23
CA LYS A 214 -9.15 5.90 -15.74
C LYS A 214 -9.75 4.65 -16.41
N GLU A 215 -8.95 3.90 -17.16
CA GLU A 215 -9.39 2.64 -17.79
C GLU A 215 -9.76 1.62 -16.71
N ALA A 216 -8.93 1.44 -15.68
CA ALA A 216 -9.22 0.54 -14.56
C ALA A 216 -10.52 0.92 -13.83
N ARG A 217 -10.72 2.21 -13.54
CA ARG A 217 -11.97 2.71 -12.93
C ARG A 217 -13.18 2.45 -13.80
N LYS A 218 -13.07 2.64 -15.13
CA LYS A 218 -14.16 2.36 -16.06
C LYS A 218 -14.60 0.90 -16.00
N ILE A 219 -13.66 -0.03 -15.84
CA ILE A 219 -13.95 -1.47 -15.73
C ILE A 219 -14.59 -1.80 -14.37
N LEU A 220 -14.11 -1.18 -13.28
CA LEU A 220 -14.71 -1.32 -11.96
C LEU A 220 -16.14 -0.74 -11.89
N GLY A 221 -16.51 0.15 -12.81
CA GLY A 221 -17.86 0.67 -12.95
C GLY A 221 -18.32 1.43 -11.70
N ASP A 222 -19.50 1.09 -11.19
CA ASP A 222 -20.08 1.72 -10.00
C ASP A 222 -19.46 1.20 -8.68
N ALA A 223 -18.58 0.18 -8.75
CA ALA A 223 -17.86 -0.28 -7.57
C ALA A 223 -16.95 0.85 -7.07
N ARG A 224 -17.32 1.45 -5.93
CA ARG A 224 -16.57 2.53 -5.27
C ARG A 224 -15.33 1.98 -4.55
N ILE A 225 -14.52 1.20 -5.25
CA ILE A 225 -13.27 0.61 -4.75
C ILE A 225 -12.14 1.61 -5.04
N PRO A 226 -11.37 2.04 -4.01
CA PRO A 226 -10.22 2.89 -4.23
C PRO A 226 -9.16 2.23 -5.12
N VAL A 227 -8.64 3.00 -6.09
CA VAL A 227 -7.66 2.55 -7.08
C VAL A 227 -6.32 3.22 -6.82
N LEU A 228 -5.29 2.41 -6.57
CA LEU A 228 -3.93 2.84 -6.32
C LEU A 228 -3.05 2.61 -7.55
N ALA A 229 -2.22 3.61 -7.88
CA ALA A 229 -1.22 3.46 -8.92
C ALA A 229 0.08 2.85 -8.35
N LYS A 230 0.54 1.72 -8.88
CA LYS A 230 1.87 1.20 -8.55
C LYS A 230 2.90 1.86 -9.45
N LEU A 231 3.84 2.55 -8.80
CA LEU A 231 4.86 3.35 -9.45
C LEU A 231 6.11 2.49 -9.62
N GLU A 232 6.14 1.79 -10.75
CA GLU A 232 7.17 0.81 -11.15
C GLU A 232 7.93 1.24 -12.39
N ARG A 233 7.48 2.34 -13.02
CA ARG A 233 7.92 2.79 -14.35
C ARG A 233 8.44 4.24 -14.31
N PRO A 234 9.52 4.59 -15.03
CA PRO A 234 10.01 5.95 -15.12
C PRO A 234 8.96 6.94 -15.64
N GLU A 235 8.11 6.52 -16.58
CA GLU A 235 7.05 7.34 -17.18
C GLU A 235 6.04 7.80 -16.13
N ALA A 236 5.72 6.95 -15.15
CA ALA A 236 4.85 7.30 -14.04
C ALA A 236 5.43 8.41 -13.15
N LEU A 237 6.76 8.58 -13.11
CA LEU A 237 7.39 9.68 -12.39
C LEU A 237 7.22 11.01 -13.13
N THR A 238 7.24 10.98 -14.46
CA THR A 238 6.97 12.14 -15.32
C THR A 238 5.52 12.60 -15.17
N TRP A 239 4.57 11.65 -15.20
CA TRP A 239 3.13 11.89 -15.08
C TRP A 239 2.60 11.89 -13.64
N LEU A 240 3.48 11.98 -12.65
CA LEU A 240 3.12 11.74 -11.25
C LEU A 240 2.01 12.67 -10.75
N GLY A 241 1.97 13.93 -11.20
CA GLY A 241 0.94 14.88 -10.78
C GLY A 241 -0.45 14.45 -11.25
N GLU A 242 -0.57 14.17 -12.54
CA GLU A 242 -1.79 13.78 -13.24
C GLU A 242 -2.27 12.39 -12.79
N ILE A 243 -1.35 11.46 -12.54
CA ILE A 243 -1.67 10.15 -11.95
C ILE A 243 -2.27 10.32 -10.55
N LEU A 244 -1.71 11.21 -9.72
CA LEU A 244 -2.23 11.47 -8.38
C LEU A 244 -3.63 12.11 -8.42
N GLU A 245 -3.94 12.93 -9.43
CA GLU A 245 -5.29 13.52 -9.58
C GLU A 245 -6.36 12.44 -9.77
N VAL A 246 -6.07 11.43 -10.59
CA VAL A 246 -7.05 10.39 -10.98
C VAL A 246 -7.02 9.13 -10.12
N SER A 247 -6.01 8.95 -9.26
CA SER A 247 -5.88 7.82 -8.32
C SER A 247 -6.33 8.18 -6.90
N ASP A 248 -6.67 7.18 -6.09
CA ASP A 248 -6.96 7.35 -4.65
C ASP A 248 -5.69 7.24 -3.79
N GLY A 249 -4.63 6.67 -4.36
CA GLY A 249 -3.35 6.49 -3.71
C GLY A 249 -2.28 5.96 -4.65
N VAL A 250 -1.10 5.74 -4.10
CA VAL A 250 0.06 5.23 -4.82
C VAL A 250 0.77 4.15 -4.01
N MET A 251 1.44 3.26 -4.70
CA MET A 251 2.35 2.28 -4.13
C MET A 251 3.72 2.44 -4.76
N VAL A 252 4.73 2.73 -3.94
CA VAL A 252 6.14 2.74 -4.35
C VAL A 252 6.64 1.29 -4.36
N ALA A 253 6.68 0.67 -5.53
CA ALA A 253 7.14 -0.70 -5.71
C ALA A 253 8.62 -0.69 -6.12
N ARG A 254 9.48 -0.70 -5.10
CA ARG A 254 10.91 -0.41 -5.20
C ARG A 254 11.70 -1.45 -5.97
N GLY A 255 11.28 -2.72 -5.94
CA GLY A 255 11.88 -3.81 -6.70
C GLY A 255 11.84 -3.51 -8.20
N ASP A 256 10.64 -3.50 -8.80
CA ASP A 256 10.51 -3.22 -10.23
C ASP A 256 10.98 -1.79 -10.59
N LEU A 257 10.70 -0.78 -9.74
CA LEU A 257 11.19 0.59 -9.99
C LEU A 257 12.73 0.66 -10.00
N GLY A 258 13.41 0.00 -9.07
CA GLY A 258 14.87 0.02 -8.95
C GLY A 258 15.60 -0.76 -10.04
N VAL A 259 14.89 -1.54 -10.83
CA VAL A 259 15.39 -2.13 -12.08
C VAL A 259 15.26 -1.14 -13.24
N GLU A 260 14.22 -0.31 -13.24
CA GLU A 260 13.89 0.58 -14.35
C GLU A 260 14.56 1.97 -14.25
N ILE A 261 14.96 2.40 -13.05
CA ILE A 261 15.77 3.61 -12.82
C ILE A 261 17.08 3.26 -12.11
N GLU A 262 18.00 4.21 -12.06
CA GLU A 262 19.25 4.06 -11.32
C GLU A 262 18.96 3.78 -9.83
N PHE A 263 19.49 2.67 -9.30
CA PHE A 263 19.13 2.17 -7.97
C PHE A 263 19.44 3.19 -6.85
N GLU A 264 20.48 4.01 -7.03
CA GLU A 264 20.85 5.08 -6.10
C GLU A 264 19.82 6.23 -6.06
N ARG A 265 18.96 6.35 -7.07
CA ARG A 265 17.90 7.37 -7.13
C ARG A 265 16.61 6.94 -6.44
N VAL A 266 16.37 5.63 -6.30
CA VAL A 266 15.14 5.06 -5.71
C VAL A 266 14.78 5.69 -4.35
N PRO A 267 15.71 5.87 -3.38
CA PRO A 267 15.37 6.48 -2.10
C PRO A 267 14.87 7.92 -2.22
N PHE A 268 15.40 8.70 -3.17
CA PHE A 268 14.99 10.08 -3.39
C PHE A 268 13.62 10.15 -4.10
N VAL A 269 13.40 9.28 -5.07
CA VAL A 269 12.13 9.15 -5.78
C VAL A 269 11.00 8.73 -4.82
N GLN A 270 11.24 7.78 -3.92
CA GLN A 270 10.30 7.43 -2.85
C GLN A 270 9.87 8.66 -2.05
N LYS A 271 10.83 9.44 -1.52
CA LYS A 271 10.54 10.65 -0.74
C LYS A 271 9.70 11.65 -1.55
N GLN A 272 10.04 11.86 -2.82
CA GLN A 272 9.29 12.74 -3.71
C GLN A 272 7.84 12.27 -3.90
N ILE A 273 7.64 10.98 -4.16
CA ILE A 273 6.30 10.38 -4.32
C ILE A 273 5.49 10.56 -3.04
N LEU A 274 6.02 10.14 -1.90
CA LEU A 274 5.31 10.18 -0.62
C LEU A 274 4.92 11.61 -0.25
N LYS A 275 5.83 12.57 -0.44
CA LYS A 275 5.54 14.00 -0.22
C LYS A 275 4.41 14.50 -1.12
N ARG A 276 4.47 14.23 -2.44
CA ARG A 276 3.46 14.68 -3.41
C ARG A 276 2.10 14.02 -3.17
N ALA A 277 2.08 12.75 -2.81
CA ALA A 277 0.86 12.03 -2.43
C ALA A 277 0.25 12.63 -1.16
N SER A 278 1.07 12.88 -0.13
CA SER A 278 0.60 13.44 1.15
C SER A 278 -0.03 14.81 0.99
N VAL A 279 0.60 15.75 0.26
CA VAL A 279 0.04 17.10 0.05
C VAL A 279 -1.23 17.09 -0.80
N ARG A 280 -1.44 16.01 -1.58
CA ARG A 280 -2.65 15.76 -2.37
C ARG A 280 -3.71 14.94 -1.62
N GLY A 281 -3.51 14.68 -0.33
CA GLY A 281 -4.44 13.87 0.46
C GLY A 281 -4.56 12.41 -0.01
N LYS A 282 -3.59 11.92 -0.79
CA LYS A 282 -3.59 10.57 -1.37
C LYS A 282 -2.95 9.56 -0.41
N TRP A 283 -3.44 8.33 -0.49
CA TRP A 283 -2.89 7.23 0.30
C TRP A 283 -1.57 6.73 -0.31
N SER A 284 -0.64 6.26 0.52
CA SER A 284 0.71 5.91 0.08
C SER A 284 1.25 4.65 0.76
N ILE A 285 1.69 3.71 -0.06
CA ILE A 285 2.27 2.43 0.36
C ILE A 285 3.73 2.37 -0.08
N VAL A 286 4.64 1.95 0.79
CA VAL A 286 6.00 1.54 0.41
C VAL A 286 6.08 0.02 0.42
N ALA A 287 6.52 -0.55 -0.69
CA ALA A 287 6.47 -1.97 -0.94
C ALA A 287 7.79 -2.55 -1.42
N THR A 288 7.89 -3.88 -1.33
CA THR A 288 9.02 -4.73 -1.75
C THR A 288 10.29 -4.53 -0.94
N GLU A 289 11.00 -5.63 -0.66
CA GLU A 289 12.30 -5.64 0.02
C GLU A 289 12.35 -4.90 1.37
N MET A 290 11.24 -4.85 2.10
CA MET A 290 11.19 -4.19 3.41
C MET A 290 11.94 -5.00 4.46
N LEU A 291 11.71 -6.32 4.51
CA LEU A 291 12.38 -7.24 5.44
C LEU A 291 12.76 -8.55 4.72
N ARG A 292 13.26 -8.46 3.48
CA ARG A 292 13.46 -9.61 2.58
C ARG A 292 14.28 -10.75 3.18
N SER A 293 15.30 -10.45 3.98
CA SER A 293 16.13 -11.44 4.67
C SER A 293 15.31 -12.35 5.59
N MET A 294 14.17 -11.87 6.09
CA MET A 294 13.30 -12.62 6.98
C MET A 294 12.43 -13.68 6.30
N VAL A 295 12.50 -13.81 4.96
CA VAL A 295 11.95 -15.00 4.27
C VAL A 295 12.63 -16.26 4.81
N ASP A 296 13.94 -16.22 4.98
CA ASP A 296 14.77 -17.36 5.39
C ASP A 296 15.31 -17.24 6.82
N HIS A 297 15.39 -16.01 7.36
CA HIS A 297 15.95 -15.73 8.68
C HIS A 297 14.92 -15.25 9.70
N SER A 298 15.20 -15.44 10.98
CA SER A 298 14.28 -15.03 12.07
C SER A 298 14.45 -13.58 12.50
N ARG A 299 15.44 -12.86 11.95
CA ARG A 299 15.73 -11.45 12.28
C ARG A 299 16.10 -10.67 11.02
N PRO A 300 15.68 -9.40 10.92
CA PRO A 300 16.08 -8.54 9.82
C PRO A 300 17.52 -8.06 10.01
N THR A 301 18.12 -7.62 8.93
CA THR A 301 19.40 -6.90 8.91
C THR A 301 19.24 -5.48 9.45
N ARG A 302 20.35 -4.84 9.80
CA ARG A 302 20.34 -3.42 10.23
C ARG A 302 19.92 -2.48 9.10
N ALA A 303 20.28 -2.82 7.85
CA ALA A 303 19.92 -2.05 6.67
C ALA A 303 18.40 -2.05 6.46
N GLU A 304 17.75 -3.22 6.51
CA GLU A 304 16.29 -3.34 6.41
C GLU A 304 15.56 -2.61 7.54
N VAL A 305 16.04 -2.70 8.78
CA VAL A 305 15.46 -1.95 9.91
C VAL A 305 15.52 -0.44 9.65
N THR A 306 16.65 0.04 9.12
CA THR A 306 16.86 1.46 8.80
C THR A 306 15.96 1.90 7.64
N ASP A 307 15.81 1.05 6.64
CA ASP A 307 14.98 1.29 5.47
C ASP A 307 13.49 1.40 5.83
N VAL A 308 12.96 0.43 6.59
CA VAL A 308 11.58 0.47 7.11
C VAL A 308 11.35 1.73 7.95
N ALA A 309 12.26 2.06 8.87
CA ALA A 309 12.13 3.25 9.70
C ALA A 309 12.09 4.53 8.84
N ASN A 310 12.96 4.64 7.83
CA ASN A 310 12.96 5.79 6.93
C ASN A 310 11.69 5.88 6.09
N ALA A 311 11.10 4.77 5.63
CA ALA A 311 9.81 4.80 4.93
C ALA A 311 8.70 5.44 5.80
N VAL A 312 8.69 5.15 7.10
CA VAL A 312 7.76 5.79 8.06
C VAL A 312 8.04 7.29 8.20
N LEU A 313 9.30 7.65 8.39
CA LEU A 313 9.74 9.05 8.55
C LEU A 313 9.47 9.88 7.29
N ASP A 314 9.56 9.26 6.11
CA ASP A 314 9.25 9.86 4.82
C ASP A 314 7.74 10.07 4.59
N GLY A 315 6.90 9.53 5.47
CA GLY A 315 5.47 9.76 5.46
C GLY A 315 4.65 8.64 4.82
N ALA A 316 5.18 7.42 4.68
CA ALA A 316 4.37 6.28 4.25
C ALA A 316 3.16 6.09 5.18
N ASP A 317 1.98 5.79 4.63
CA ASP A 317 0.84 5.39 5.44
C ASP A 317 0.90 3.92 5.79
N CYS A 318 1.46 3.15 4.86
CA CYS A 318 1.59 1.71 4.98
C CYS A 318 2.94 1.24 4.46
N VAL A 319 3.42 0.18 5.09
CA VAL A 319 4.53 -0.63 4.61
C VAL A 319 4.01 -2.01 4.26
N MET A 320 4.54 -2.60 3.20
CA MET A 320 4.06 -3.87 2.66
C MET A 320 5.11 -4.97 2.74
N LEU A 321 4.71 -6.11 3.28
CA LEU A 321 5.44 -7.37 3.23
C LEU A 321 4.95 -8.18 2.02
N SER A 322 5.90 -8.61 1.19
CA SER A 322 5.67 -9.35 -0.06
C SER A 322 5.93 -10.84 0.16
N GLU A 323 7.11 -11.32 -0.21
CA GLU A 323 7.50 -12.73 -0.09
C GLU A 323 7.60 -13.17 1.37
N GLU A 324 7.93 -12.24 2.25
CA GLU A 324 8.16 -12.48 3.67
C GLU A 324 6.97 -13.14 4.37
N THR A 325 5.74 -12.80 3.97
CA THR A 325 4.51 -13.40 4.51
C THR A 325 3.84 -14.37 3.54
N ALA A 326 4.11 -14.27 2.24
CA ALA A 326 3.51 -15.13 1.23
C ALA A 326 4.14 -16.53 1.21
N ILE A 327 5.47 -16.61 1.26
CA ILE A 327 6.24 -17.86 1.13
C ILE A 327 7.30 -18.04 2.22
N GLY A 328 7.55 -17.02 3.04
CA GLY A 328 8.57 -17.04 4.09
C GLY A 328 8.31 -18.07 5.19
N ARG A 329 9.37 -18.45 5.89
CA ARG A 329 9.35 -19.49 6.94
C ARG A 329 8.62 -19.06 8.21
N HIS A 330 8.57 -17.76 8.50
CA HIS A 330 8.02 -17.22 9.74
C HIS A 330 7.09 -16.00 9.56
N PRO A 331 5.97 -16.12 8.82
CA PRO A 331 5.13 -14.97 8.45
C PRO A 331 4.71 -14.07 9.63
N ALA A 332 4.21 -14.66 10.72
CA ALA A 332 3.81 -13.92 11.92
C ALA A 332 5.00 -13.23 12.62
N GLY A 333 6.18 -13.87 12.62
CA GLY A 333 7.40 -13.30 13.17
C GLY A 333 7.87 -12.06 12.40
N VAL A 334 7.71 -12.06 11.07
CA VAL A 334 8.02 -10.88 10.24
C VAL A 334 7.07 -9.73 10.56
N VAL A 335 5.77 -9.98 10.67
CA VAL A 335 4.79 -8.94 11.04
C VAL A 335 5.11 -8.37 12.43
N GLN A 336 5.51 -9.19 13.40
CA GLN A 336 5.92 -8.72 14.73
C GLN A 336 7.20 -7.86 14.68
N ALA A 337 8.17 -8.23 13.85
CA ALA A 337 9.39 -7.44 13.64
C ALA A 337 9.06 -6.08 13.02
N MET A 338 8.25 -6.08 11.95
CA MET A 338 7.74 -4.88 11.30
C MET A 338 7.03 -3.97 12.32
N MET A 339 6.09 -4.52 13.09
CA MET A 339 5.36 -3.81 14.14
C MET A 339 6.33 -3.11 15.12
N ARG A 340 7.35 -3.81 15.62
CA ARG A 340 8.33 -3.19 16.53
C ARG A 340 9.08 -2.01 15.91
N ILE A 341 9.46 -2.11 14.63
CA ILE A 341 10.15 -1.03 13.92
C ILE A 341 9.21 0.17 13.73
N LEU A 342 7.96 -0.08 13.32
CA LEU A 342 6.96 0.98 13.11
C LEU A 342 6.67 1.75 14.40
N LYS A 343 6.53 1.06 15.54
CA LYS A 343 6.36 1.72 16.85
C LYS A 343 7.53 2.64 17.19
N ALA A 344 8.75 2.15 17.02
CA ALA A 344 9.94 2.95 17.30
C ALA A 344 10.04 4.18 16.36
N ALA A 345 9.63 4.03 15.10
CA ALA A 345 9.65 5.13 14.13
C ALA A 345 8.50 6.13 14.35
N ASP A 346 7.29 5.67 14.71
CA ASP A 346 6.14 6.53 15.00
C ASP A 346 6.33 7.36 16.30
N GLU A 347 7.23 6.92 17.21
CA GLU A 347 7.66 7.71 18.38
C GLU A 347 8.59 8.89 18.02
N ALA A 348 9.22 8.86 16.83
CA ALA A 348 10.09 9.94 16.39
C ALA A 348 9.29 11.18 16.00
N GLU A 349 9.82 12.37 16.26
CA GLU A 349 9.18 13.62 15.85
C GLU A 349 9.27 13.82 14.33
N VAL A 350 8.19 13.46 13.63
CA VAL A 350 8.02 13.78 12.21
C VAL A 350 7.24 15.09 12.08
N PRO A 351 7.71 16.08 11.28
CA PRO A 351 6.97 17.31 11.04
C PRO A 351 5.61 17.05 10.40
N HIS A 352 4.60 17.88 10.73
CA HIS A 352 3.36 17.90 9.96
C HIS A 352 3.65 18.34 8.52
N PRO A 353 2.87 17.87 7.53
CA PRO A 353 2.93 18.48 6.21
C PRO A 353 2.64 19.98 6.35
N GLU A 354 3.56 20.82 5.85
CA GLU A 354 3.48 22.27 6.07
C GLU A 354 2.20 22.87 5.47
N ARG A 355 1.73 22.33 4.33
CA ARG A 355 0.52 22.74 3.61
C ARG A 355 -0.03 21.60 2.75
N PHE A 356 -1.35 21.54 2.59
CA PHE A 356 -1.97 20.86 1.45
C PHE A 356 -1.96 21.77 0.22
N GLU A 357 -2.06 21.18 -0.96
CA GLU A 357 -2.24 21.95 -2.20
C GLU A 357 -3.61 22.65 -2.25
N ALA A 358 -3.67 23.75 -3.01
CA ALA A 358 -4.87 24.61 -3.09
C ALA A 358 -6.13 23.84 -3.51
N ASP A 359 -5.99 22.81 -4.34
CA ASP A 359 -7.10 22.01 -4.85
C ASP A 359 -7.77 21.13 -3.77
N ILE A 360 -7.20 21.07 -2.56
CA ILE A 360 -7.76 20.35 -1.40
C ILE A 360 -8.29 21.31 -0.34
N ALA A 361 -8.26 22.63 -0.58
CA ALA A 361 -8.79 23.66 0.31
C ALA A 361 -10.32 23.60 0.41
N THR A 362 -10.81 22.61 1.16
CA THR A 362 -12.20 22.27 1.44
C THR A 362 -12.50 22.55 2.92
N PHE A 363 -13.78 22.63 3.31
CA PHE A 363 -14.12 22.74 4.73
C PHE A 363 -13.60 21.52 5.50
N ALA A 364 -13.67 20.33 4.89
CA ALA A 364 -13.13 19.11 5.48
C ALA A 364 -11.62 19.18 5.74
N ALA A 365 -10.81 19.71 4.82
CA ALA A 365 -9.37 19.85 4.99
C ALA A 365 -9.00 20.91 6.03
N GLY A 366 -9.71 22.05 6.02
CA GLY A 366 -9.56 23.09 7.04
C GLY A 366 -9.91 22.59 8.43
N ALA A 367 -11.04 21.89 8.56
CA ALA A 367 -11.48 21.29 9.82
C ALA A 367 -10.48 20.23 10.31
N ALA A 368 -9.96 19.38 9.43
CA ALA A 368 -8.96 18.38 9.79
C ALA A 368 -7.68 19.03 10.35
N GLY A 369 -7.16 20.08 9.69
CA GLY A 369 -5.93 20.75 10.15
C GLY A 369 -6.13 21.48 11.47
N ALA A 370 -7.26 22.18 11.62
CA ALA A 370 -7.63 22.85 12.86
C ALA A 370 -7.83 21.84 14.00
N ALA A 371 -8.45 20.69 13.73
CA ALA A 371 -8.68 19.64 14.72
C ALA A 371 -7.37 19.00 15.19
N VAL A 372 -6.42 18.71 14.30
CA VAL A 372 -5.09 18.19 14.68
C VAL A 372 -4.36 19.21 15.56
N SER A 373 -4.28 20.48 15.12
CA SER A 373 -3.64 21.55 15.88
C SER A 373 -4.28 21.73 17.27
N ALA A 374 -5.60 21.70 17.36
CA ALA A 374 -6.30 21.82 18.63
C ALA A 374 -6.12 20.59 19.52
N ALA A 375 -6.18 19.38 18.96
CA ALA A 375 -5.97 18.15 19.71
C ALA A 375 -4.60 18.10 20.36
N GLU A 376 -3.54 18.49 19.64
CA GLU A 376 -2.18 18.50 20.17
C GLU A 376 -1.98 19.56 21.24
N ARG A 377 -2.49 20.79 21.01
CA ARG A 377 -2.41 21.90 21.97
C ARG A 377 -3.17 21.62 23.27
N LEU A 378 -4.30 20.91 23.17
CA LEU A 378 -5.12 20.56 24.33
C LEU A 378 -4.71 19.23 24.97
N HIS A 379 -3.65 18.58 24.46
CA HIS A 379 -3.24 17.24 24.86
C HIS A 379 -4.42 16.26 24.87
N ALA A 380 -5.27 16.34 23.84
CA ALA A 380 -6.43 15.49 23.68
C ALA A 380 -6.00 14.02 23.56
N ARG A 381 -6.81 13.12 24.11
CA ARG A 381 -6.56 11.67 24.05
C ARG A 381 -6.87 11.08 22.69
N ALA A 382 -7.87 11.65 22.01
CA ALA A 382 -8.34 11.18 20.72
C ALA A 382 -9.00 12.31 19.92
N ILE A 383 -9.01 12.13 18.61
CA ILE A 383 -9.90 12.84 17.69
C ILE A 383 -11.02 11.88 17.30
N ILE A 384 -12.27 12.25 17.55
CA ILE A 384 -13.47 11.47 17.21
C ILE A 384 -14.04 12.00 15.90
N VAL A 385 -14.14 11.15 14.89
CA VAL A 385 -14.76 11.47 13.59
C VAL A 385 -16.15 10.87 13.54
N LEU A 386 -17.15 11.73 13.44
CA LEU A 386 -18.55 11.32 13.33
C LEU A 386 -18.81 10.59 11.99
N ALA A 387 -19.79 9.70 11.99
CA ALA A 387 -20.16 8.93 10.82
C ALA A 387 -20.61 9.83 9.65
N GLY A 388 -20.30 9.40 8.42
CA GLY A 388 -20.52 10.17 7.19
C GLY A 388 -19.34 11.05 6.79
N SER A 389 -18.37 11.30 7.68
CA SER A 389 -17.19 12.14 7.43
C SER A 389 -15.92 11.34 7.08
N ASN A 390 -16.04 10.29 6.26
CA ASN A 390 -14.91 9.38 5.93
C ASN A 390 -13.71 10.09 5.29
N VAL A 391 -13.97 11.08 4.42
CA VAL A 391 -12.93 11.92 3.81
C VAL A 391 -12.17 12.71 4.88
N THR A 392 -12.83 13.14 5.95
CA THR A 392 -12.15 13.82 7.07
C THR A 392 -11.23 12.88 7.83
N ALA A 393 -11.63 11.61 8.05
CA ALA A 393 -10.72 10.64 8.65
C ALA A 393 -9.45 10.42 7.80
N LEU A 394 -9.61 10.36 6.47
CA LEU A 394 -8.47 10.37 5.54
C LEU A 394 -7.62 11.64 5.74
N LEU A 395 -8.21 12.84 5.67
CA LEU A 395 -7.47 14.09 5.78
C LEU A 395 -6.75 14.26 7.14
N LEU A 396 -7.37 13.84 8.25
CA LEU A 396 -6.73 13.80 9.58
C LEU A 396 -5.52 12.85 9.59
N SER A 397 -5.65 11.69 8.92
CA SER A 397 -4.54 10.75 8.72
C SER A 397 -3.41 11.38 7.91
N LYS A 398 -3.75 12.15 6.86
CA LYS A 398 -2.81 12.90 6.00
C LYS A 398 -2.10 14.04 6.71
N TRP A 399 -2.77 14.72 7.65
CA TRP A 399 -2.13 15.67 8.58
C TRP A 399 -1.13 15.00 9.55
N ARG A 400 -1.03 13.66 9.50
CA ARG A 400 -0.18 12.82 10.34
C ARG A 400 -0.39 13.11 11.82
N SER A 401 -1.67 13.19 12.23
CA SER A 401 -2.02 13.41 13.63
C SER A 401 -1.23 12.48 14.54
N ARG A 402 -0.65 13.06 15.59
CA ARG A 402 -0.01 12.32 16.69
C ARG A 402 -1.03 11.89 17.74
N VAL A 403 -2.29 12.27 17.56
CA VAL A 403 -3.40 11.87 18.41
C VAL A 403 -4.20 10.81 17.64
N PRO A 404 -4.52 9.65 18.25
CA PRO A 404 -5.31 8.62 17.60
C PRO A 404 -6.67 9.13 17.15
N ILE A 405 -7.12 8.62 16.01
CA ILE A 405 -8.37 9.04 15.38
C ILE A 405 -9.38 7.90 15.54
N LEU A 406 -10.48 8.10 16.24
CA LEU A 406 -11.58 7.15 16.31
C LEU A 406 -12.61 7.54 15.26
N ALA A 407 -12.76 6.75 14.20
CA ALA A 407 -13.70 7.02 13.12
C ALA A 407 -14.91 6.09 13.21
N LEU A 408 -16.10 6.68 13.35
CA LEU A 408 -17.34 5.94 13.50
C LEU A 408 -17.98 5.67 12.15
N SER A 409 -18.57 4.48 11.98
CA SER A 409 -19.38 4.16 10.81
C SER A 409 -20.34 3.00 11.08
N GLY A 410 -21.50 3.01 10.42
CA GLY A 410 -22.42 1.87 10.38
C GLY A 410 -22.12 0.87 9.27
N GLY A 411 -21.34 1.26 8.26
CA GLY A 411 -21.06 0.42 7.10
C GLY A 411 -19.78 -0.41 7.24
N GLU A 412 -19.89 -1.73 7.14
CA GLU A 412 -18.75 -2.64 7.32
C GLU A 412 -17.61 -2.40 6.32
N SER A 413 -17.93 -2.19 5.04
CA SER A 413 -16.93 -1.90 4.01
C SER A 413 -16.21 -0.58 4.23
N THR A 414 -16.88 0.40 4.85
CA THR A 414 -16.29 1.66 5.27
C THR A 414 -15.37 1.44 6.47
N LEU A 415 -15.79 0.66 7.47
CA LEU A 415 -14.97 0.34 8.64
C LEU A 415 -13.65 -0.34 8.25
N ARG A 416 -13.69 -1.28 7.29
CA ARG A 416 -12.47 -1.91 6.75
C ARG A 416 -11.55 -0.89 6.08
N ARG A 417 -12.09 -0.03 5.21
CA ARG A 417 -11.30 1.01 4.53
C ARG A 417 -10.74 2.07 5.50
N LEU A 418 -11.48 2.45 6.53
CA LEU A 418 -11.00 3.36 7.57
C LEU A 418 -9.82 2.76 8.35
N ASN A 419 -9.84 1.44 8.60
CA ASN A 419 -8.80 0.79 9.39
C ASN A 419 -7.44 0.72 8.69
N VAL A 420 -7.38 0.94 7.37
CA VAL A 420 -6.12 1.03 6.61
C VAL A 420 -5.48 2.42 6.67
N LEU A 421 -6.19 3.41 7.19
CA LEU A 421 -5.68 4.77 7.29
C LEU A 421 -4.73 4.87 8.49
N ARG A 422 -3.63 5.60 8.31
CA ARG A 422 -2.65 5.83 9.37
C ARG A 422 -3.31 6.46 10.59
N GLY A 423 -3.15 5.84 11.76
CA GLY A 423 -3.65 6.37 13.04
C GLY A 423 -5.16 6.28 13.28
N VAL A 424 -5.92 5.72 12.33
CA VAL A 424 -7.39 5.63 12.41
C VAL A 424 -7.88 4.30 12.96
N ILE A 425 -8.68 4.33 14.01
CA ILE A 425 -9.30 3.16 14.62
C ILE A 425 -10.79 3.21 14.27
N ALA A 426 -11.23 2.26 13.47
CA ALA A 426 -12.63 2.16 13.06
C ALA A 426 -13.50 1.65 14.22
N VAL A 427 -14.61 2.34 14.48
CA VAL A 427 -15.57 1.99 15.53
C VAL A 427 -16.95 1.80 14.89
N ALA A 428 -17.48 0.59 14.99
CA ALA A 428 -18.81 0.28 14.48
C ALA A 428 -19.90 0.90 15.35
N MET A 429 -20.96 1.35 14.70
CA MET A 429 -22.16 1.88 15.34
C MET A 429 -23.41 1.42 14.59
N GLU A 430 -24.59 1.59 15.18
CA GLU A 430 -25.85 1.40 14.46
C GLU A 430 -26.04 2.50 13.40
N GLU A 431 -26.66 2.15 12.28
CA GLU A 431 -27.01 3.14 11.27
C GLU A 431 -28.00 4.17 11.85
N HIS A 432 -27.83 5.44 11.50
CA HIS A 432 -28.68 6.58 11.93
C HIS A 432 -28.53 7.05 13.39
N ALA A 433 -27.50 6.60 14.12
CA ALA A 433 -27.21 7.12 15.45
C ALA A 433 -27.01 8.65 15.46
N GLY A 434 -27.64 9.32 16.43
CA GLY A 434 -27.53 10.76 16.62
C GLY A 434 -26.14 11.20 17.13
N MET A 435 -25.81 12.49 17.03
CA MET A 435 -24.48 13.00 17.40
C MET A 435 -24.09 12.66 18.85
N GLU A 436 -24.99 12.88 19.80
CA GLU A 436 -24.71 12.59 21.22
C GLU A 436 -24.55 11.09 21.49
N GLU A 437 -25.26 10.24 20.73
CA GLU A 437 -25.10 8.79 20.83
C GLU A 437 -23.75 8.32 20.29
N GLN A 438 -23.33 8.86 19.15
CA GLN A 438 -22.01 8.62 18.58
C GLN A 438 -20.89 9.04 19.55
N ILE A 439 -21.02 10.21 20.18
CA ILE A 439 -20.04 10.69 21.18
C ILE A 439 -20.03 9.75 22.40
N ARG A 440 -21.19 9.33 22.91
CA ARG A 440 -21.25 8.36 24.03
C ARG A 440 -20.60 7.02 23.69
N LEU A 441 -20.77 6.53 22.46
CA LEU A 441 -20.14 5.30 22.00
C LEU A 441 -18.61 5.45 21.94
N ALA A 442 -18.13 6.58 21.44
CA ALA A 442 -16.71 6.90 21.44
C ALA A 442 -16.13 7.00 22.86
N ASP A 443 -16.83 7.68 23.79
CA ASP A 443 -16.45 7.74 25.21
C ASP A 443 -16.35 6.33 25.81
N ALA A 444 -17.35 5.48 25.60
CA ALA A 444 -17.34 4.09 26.09
C ALA A 444 -16.18 3.27 25.52
N LYS A 445 -15.84 3.47 24.24
CA LYS A 445 -14.71 2.81 23.59
C LYS A 445 -13.38 3.27 24.21
N LEU A 446 -13.20 4.57 24.40
CA LEU A 446 -11.99 5.13 25.00
C LEU A 446 -11.78 4.64 26.44
N LEU A 447 -12.85 4.58 27.24
CA LEU A 447 -12.80 4.12 28.62
C LEU A 447 -12.51 2.61 28.72
N SER A 448 -13.22 1.78 27.94
CA SER A 448 -13.05 0.32 27.97
C SER A 448 -11.65 -0.14 27.56
N GLU A 449 -11.02 0.57 26.63
CA GLU A 449 -9.64 0.28 26.19
C GLU A 449 -8.58 0.97 27.06
N SER A 450 -8.98 1.72 28.09
CA SER A 450 -8.09 2.52 28.95
C SER A 450 -7.25 3.55 28.16
N TRP A 451 -7.83 4.12 27.09
CA TRP A 451 -7.21 5.16 26.25
C TRP A 451 -7.48 6.57 26.78
N ALA A 452 -8.50 6.73 27.61
CA ALA A 452 -8.82 7.97 28.31
C ALA A 452 -9.42 7.69 29.69
N GLU A 453 -9.35 8.66 30.58
CA GLU A 453 -10.08 8.69 31.86
C GLU A 453 -11.25 9.70 31.78
N PRO A 454 -12.30 9.57 32.62
CA PRO A 454 -13.33 10.60 32.71
C PRO A 454 -12.73 11.99 32.98
N GLY A 455 -13.17 13.00 32.21
CA GLY A 455 -12.63 14.36 32.27
C GLY A 455 -11.42 14.64 31.38
N ASP A 456 -10.86 13.63 30.71
CA ASP A 456 -9.88 13.84 29.64
C ASP A 456 -10.51 14.57 28.45
N THR A 457 -9.70 15.33 27.72
CA THR A 457 -10.14 16.08 26.54
C THR A 457 -10.11 15.21 25.29
N VAL A 458 -11.14 15.32 24.46
CA VAL A 458 -11.17 14.79 23.09
C VAL A 458 -11.68 15.87 22.13
N VAL A 459 -11.31 15.76 20.85
CA VAL A 459 -11.77 16.66 19.79
C VAL A 459 -12.73 15.90 18.89
N VAL A 460 -13.96 16.36 18.78
CA VAL A 460 -14.98 15.77 17.90
C VAL A 460 -15.03 16.56 16.60
N VAL A 461 -15.03 15.87 15.47
CA VAL A 461 -15.05 16.46 14.12
C VAL A 461 -16.12 15.77 13.30
N GLY A 462 -16.92 16.55 12.57
CA GLY A 462 -17.92 15.99 11.67
C GLY A 462 -18.80 17.05 11.01
N ALA A 463 -19.78 16.59 10.24
CA ALA A 463 -20.81 17.44 9.65
C ALA A 463 -21.98 17.65 10.62
N ILE A 464 -22.45 18.89 10.74
CA ILE A 464 -23.68 19.24 11.47
C ILE A 464 -24.57 20.05 10.51
N PRO A 465 -25.81 19.62 10.20
CA PRO A 465 -26.45 18.36 10.62
C PRO A 465 -25.69 17.11 10.14
N LEU A 466 -25.88 15.98 10.84
CA LEU A 466 -25.37 14.67 10.41
C LEU A 466 -26.01 14.24 9.08
N GLY A 467 -25.28 13.45 8.31
CA GLY A 467 -25.79 12.82 7.10
C GLY A 467 -24.67 12.36 6.16
N GLU A 468 -24.94 11.31 5.40
CA GLU A 468 -24.01 10.79 4.40
C GLU A 468 -23.76 11.84 3.30
N GLY A 469 -22.51 11.98 2.87
CA GLY A 469 -22.11 12.93 1.83
C GLY A 469 -22.11 14.40 2.25
N ARG A 470 -22.46 14.71 3.50
CA ARG A 470 -22.34 16.08 4.03
C ARG A 470 -20.88 16.41 4.31
N GLU A 471 -20.47 17.61 3.91
CA GLU A 471 -19.12 18.07 4.17
C GLU A 471 -18.94 18.41 5.66
N THR A 472 -17.81 17.98 6.21
CA THR A 472 -17.41 18.31 7.58
C THR A 472 -17.26 19.81 7.75
N ASN A 473 -17.98 20.36 8.73
CA ASN A 473 -18.06 21.79 8.98
C ASN A 473 -17.96 22.16 10.47
N SER A 474 -17.75 21.19 11.37
CA SER A 474 -17.76 21.42 12.80
C SER A 474 -16.59 20.75 13.53
N ILE A 475 -16.08 21.45 14.54
CA ILE A 475 -15.15 20.95 15.54
C ILE A 475 -15.76 21.26 16.91
N ARG A 476 -15.83 20.26 17.78
CA ARG A 476 -16.32 20.39 19.16
C ARG A 476 -15.28 19.85 20.13
N PHE A 477 -14.98 20.62 21.17
CA PHE A 477 -14.22 20.14 22.31
C PHE A 477 -15.15 19.41 23.27
N HIS A 478 -14.75 18.22 23.70
CA HIS A 478 -15.55 17.38 24.59
C HIS A 478 -14.69 16.83 25.73
N LYS A 479 -15.34 16.61 26.87
CA LYS A 479 -14.75 15.95 28.03
C LYS A 479 -15.35 14.56 28.12
N VAL A 480 -14.51 13.52 28.12
CA VAL A 480 -14.94 12.12 28.21
C VAL A 480 -15.81 11.95 29.46
N ARG A 481 -17.01 11.39 29.29
CA ARG A 481 -17.98 11.18 30.38
C ARG A 481 -18.11 9.70 30.70
N ASN A 482 -18.40 9.39 31.96
CA ASN A 482 -18.82 8.04 32.35
C ASN A 482 -20.28 7.82 31.95
N ARG A 483 -20.64 6.56 31.66
CA ARG A 483 -22.02 6.18 31.29
C ARG A 483 -23.09 6.64 32.30
N GLU A 484 -22.70 6.79 33.57
CA GLU A 484 -23.58 7.16 34.69
C GLU A 484 -23.76 8.67 34.88
N SER A 485 -23.02 9.53 34.17
CA SER A 485 -23.08 11.00 34.33
C SER A 485 -24.03 11.69 33.35
N ALA A 486 -24.98 10.94 32.78
CA ALA A 486 -25.88 11.39 31.71
C ALA A 486 -27.33 11.61 32.19
N GLU A 487 -27.53 11.86 33.48
CA GLU A 487 -28.76 12.45 34.03
C GLU A 487 -28.58 13.95 34.32
#